data_AF-A0A497PGD2-F1
#
_entry.id   AF-A0A497PGD2-F1
#
_cell.length_a   1.000
_cell.length_b   1.000
_cell.length_c   1.000
_cell.angle_alpha   90.00
_cell.angle_beta   90.00
_cell.angle_gamma   90.00
#
_symmetry.space_group_name_H-M   'P 1'
#
loop_
_entity.id
_entity.type
_entity.pdbx_description
1 polymer ?
#
loop_
_entity_poly.entity_id
_entity_poly.type
_entity_poly.pdbx_seq_one_letter_code
_entity_poly.pdbx_strand_id
1 'polypeptide(L)'
;MIEPETNRAIEDYLEKVAKLLPESFETEDVLEDLRSHITEALLDRLREDETASQLTILSEVLEEIGEPEEIAEEFGHAKLVEDESDHSERLKRIALRLVVSVPISIAAAWFVSNLATPSIDFWTALVVFLVFALLESFVRSWQVKRSSD
;
A
#
# COMPACT_ATOMS: atom_id res chain seq x y z
N MET A 1 22.98 0.06 -9.20
CA MET A 1 22.19 -0.84 -10.08
C MET A 1 22.39 -2.24 -9.55
N ILE A 2 21.32 -2.93 -9.17
CA ILE A 2 21.41 -4.27 -8.58
C ILE A 2 21.69 -5.28 -9.70
N GLU A 3 22.63 -6.17 -9.45
CA GLU A 3 22.99 -7.23 -10.38
C GLU A 3 21.86 -8.26 -10.51
N PRO A 4 21.67 -8.87 -11.68
CA PRO A 4 20.60 -9.83 -11.90
C PRO A 4 20.71 -11.08 -10.99
N GLU A 5 21.92 -11.47 -10.62
CA GLU A 5 22.17 -12.58 -9.70
C GLU A 5 21.71 -12.25 -8.27
N THR A 6 22.01 -11.03 -7.80
CA THR A 6 21.55 -10.50 -6.51
C THR A 6 20.03 -10.39 -6.48
N ASN A 7 19.41 -9.86 -7.55
CA ASN A 7 17.95 -9.76 -7.62
C ASN A 7 17.30 -11.14 -7.59
N ARG A 8 17.90 -12.16 -8.22
CA ARG A 8 17.41 -13.54 -8.14
C ARG A 8 17.48 -14.10 -6.72
N ALA A 9 18.56 -13.83 -5.99
CA ALA A 9 18.69 -14.27 -4.61
C ALA A 9 17.64 -13.61 -3.68
N ILE A 10 17.29 -12.34 -3.91
CA ILE A 10 16.21 -11.65 -3.19
C ILE A 10 14.86 -12.32 -3.49
N GLU A 11 14.54 -12.57 -4.76
CA GLU A 11 13.29 -13.23 -5.16
C GLU A 11 13.21 -14.66 -4.59
N ASP A 12 14.31 -15.42 -4.62
CA ASP A 12 14.38 -16.76 -4.03
C ASP A 12 14.12 -16.75 -2.51
N TYR A 13 14.55 -15.69 -1.82
CA TYR A 13 14.26 -15.48 -0.40
C TYR A 13 12.78 -15.15 -0.16
N LEU A 14 12.24 -14.19 -0.90
CA LEU A 14 10.83 -13.80 -0.81
C LEU A 14 9.89 -14.96 -1.15
N GLU A 15 10.24 -15.81 -2.12
CA GLU A 15 9.47 -17.01 -2.45
C GLU A 15 9.42 -18.01 -1.29
N LYS A 16 10.50 -18.14 -0.50
CA LYS A 16 10.50 -18.99 0.70
C LYS A 16 9.56 -18.43 1.77
N VAL A 17 9.62 -17.12 2.01
CA VAL A 17 8.72 -16.43 2.95
C VAL A 17 7.26 -16.61 2.49
N ALA A 18 6.98 -16.36 1.22
CA ALA A 18 5.65 -16.49 0.63
C ALA A 18 5.05 -17.90 0.79
N LYS A 19 5.87 -18.96 0.70
CA LYS A 19 5.43 -20.35 0.90
C LYS A 19 5.01 -20.67 2.34
N LEU A 20 5.52 -19.91 3.30
CA LEU A 20 5.21 -20.09 4.72
C LEU A 20 4.00 -19.25 5.15
N LEU A 21 3.67 -18.21 4.38
CA LEU A 21 2.57 -17.31 4.65
C LEU A 21 1.28 -17.75 3.93
N PRO A 22 0.09 -17.46 4.50
CA PRO A 22 -1.18 -17.74 3.83
C PRO A 22 -1.38 -16.86 2.60
N GLU A 23 -1.85 -17.42 1.48
CA GLU A 23 -2.16 -16.64 0.28
C GLU A 23 -3.27 -15.61 0.58
N SER A 24 -2.88 -14.36 0.80
CA SER A 24 -3.77 -13.26 1.14
C SER A 24 -3.18 -11.93 0.67
N PHE A 25 -4.04 -10.91 0.52
CA PHE A 25 -3.60 -9.56 0.14
C PHE A 25 -2.61 -8.97 1.16
N GLU A 26 -2.81 -9.24 2.45
CA GLU A 26 -1.92 -8.81 3.54
C GLU A 26 -0.52 -9.42 3.39
N THR A 27 -0.44 -10.66 2.90
CA THR A 27 0.84 -11.32 2.62
C THR A 27 1.55 -10.71 1.41
N GLU A 28 0.81 -10.29 0.38
CA GLU A 28 1.38 -9.59 -0.77
C GLU A 28 2.00 -8.25 -0.36
N ASP A 29 1.28 -7.48 0.47
CA ASP A 29 1.77 -6.21 1.02
C ASP A 29 3.06 -6.41 1.85
N VAL A 30 3.09 -7.42 2.73
CA VAL A 30 4.29 -7.72 3.54
C VAL A 30 5.48 -8.15 2.69
N LEU A 31 5.25 -8.93 1.63
CA LEU A 31 6.31 -9.32 0.71
C LEU A 31 6.84 -8.11 -0.10
N GLU A 32 5.98 -7.17 -0.47
CA GLU A 32 6.38 -5.92 -1.13
C GLU A 32 7.22 -5.04 -0.19
N ASP A 33 6.80 -4.90 1.07
CA ASP A 33 7.54 -4.15 2.09
C ASP A 33 8.92 -4.78 2.37
N LEU A 34 8.97 -6.11 2.54
CA LEU A 34 10.22 -6.85 2.70
C LEU A 34 11.15 -6.65 1.49
N ARG A 35 10.61 -6.76 0.28
CA ARG A 35 11.37 -6.51 -0.95
C ARG A 35 11.97 -5.10 -0.96
N SER A 36 11.17 -4.10 -0.62
CA SER A 36 11.62 -2.71 -0.58
C SER A 36 12.73 -2.54 0.45
N HIS A 37 12.53 -3.09 1.66
CA HIS A 37 13.50 -3.00 2.75
C HIS A 37 14.84 -3.65 2.40
N ILE A 38 14.83 -4.89 1.87
CA ILE A 38 16.04 -5.59 1.42
C ILE A 38 16.77 -4.77 0.35
N THR A 39 16.02 -4.24 -0.61
CA THR A 39 16.56 -3.48 -1.74
C THR A 39 17.19 -2.17 -1.29
N GLU A 40 16.52 -1.43 -0.40
CA GLU A 40 17.02 -0.17 0.16
C GLU A 40 18.26 -0.40 1.03
N ALA A 41 18.21 -1.36 1.96
CA ALA A 41 19.34 -1.69 2.83
C ALA A 41 20.57 -2.12 2.03
N LEU A 42 20.38 -2.95 0.99
CA LEU A 42 21.44 -3.35 0.07
C LEU A 42 22.04 -2.13 -0.66
N LEU A 43 21.20 -1.23 -1.17
CA LEU A 43 21.66 -0.04 -1.89
C LEU A 43 22.41 0.94 -0.97
N ASP A 44 21.96 1.10 0.26
CA ASP A 44 22.62 1.97 1.24
C ASP A 44 23.99 1.41 1.63
N ARG A 45 24.12 0.11 1.87
CA ARG A 45 25.42 -0.52 2.14
C ARG A 45 26.37 -0.49 0.93
N LEU A 46 25.84 -0.68 -0.27
CA LEU A 46 26.63 -0.54 -1.50
C LEU A 46 27.16 0.88 -1.73
N ARG A 47 26.49 1.91 -1.18
CA ARG A 47 26.98 3.29 -1.20
C ARG A 47 28.11 3.52 -0.19
N GLU A 48 28.12 2.76 0.91
CA GLU A 48 29.13 2.86 1.97
C GLU A 48 30.40 2.07 1.63
N ASP A 49 30.26 0.90 1.01
CA ASP A 49 31.39 0.07 0.53
C ASP A 49 31.23 -0.30 -0.95
N GLU A 50 31.76 0.56 -1.82
CA GLU A 50 31.72 0.36 -3.28
C GLU A 50 32.61 -0.80 -3.77
N THR A 51 33.46 -1.38 -2.90
CA THR A 51 34.41 -2.45 -3.28
C THR A 51 33.94 -3.85 -2.93
N ALA A 52 32.96 -3.96 -2.03
CA ALA A 52 32.38 -5.23 -1.62
C ALA A 52 31.46 -5.83 -2.69
N SER A 53 31.39 -7.16 -2.72
CA SER A 53 30.48 -7.88 -3.63
C SER A 53 29.04 -7.69 -3.19
N GLN A 54 28.12 -7.42 -4.13
CA GLN A 54 26.69 -7.28 -3.83
C GLN A 54 26.12 -8.50 -3.13
N LEU A 55 26.61 -9.71 -3.44
CA LEU A 55 26.16 -10.95 -2.81
C LEU A 55 26.60 -11.06 -1.35
N THR A 56 27.78 -10.55 -1.02
CA THR A 56 28.27 -10.51 0.38
C THR A 56 27.44 -9.54 1.20
N ILE A 57 27.20 -8.34 0.68
CA ILE A 57 26.33 -7.36 1.35
C ILE A 57 24.91 -7.89 1.47
N LEU A 58 24.38 -8.54 0.42
CA LEU A 58 23.05 -9.14 0.48
C LEU A 58 22.96 -10.21 1.57
N SER A 59 23.98 -11.07 1.74
CA SER A 59 23.95 -12.05 2.82
C SER A 59 23.90 -11.40 4.22
N GLU A 60 24.60 -10.29 4.42
CA GLU A 60 24.54 -9.53 5.68
C GLU A 60 23.16 -8.88 5.88
N VAL A 61 22.57 -8.32 4.82
CA VAL A 61 21.20 -7.75 4.86
C VAL A 61 20.18 -8.84 5.20
N LEU A 62 20.27 -10.01 4.57
CA LEU A 62 19.35 -11.11 4.84
C LEU A 62 19.53 -11.69 6.24
N GLU A 63 20.76 -11.75 6.76
CA GLU A 63 21.04 -12.19 8.13
C GLU A 63 20.43 -11.25 9.17
N GLU A 64 20.42 -9.94 8.92
CA GLU A 64 19.76 -8.97 9.80
C GLU A 64 18.23 -9.02 9.76
N ILE A 65 17.67 -9.37 8.62
CA ILE A 65 16.22 -9.50 8.44
C ILE A 65 15.70 -10.79 9.09
N GLY A 66 16.52 -11.83 9.15
CA GLY A 66 16.20 -13.09 9.83
C GLY A 66 15.82 -14.21 8.87
N GLU A 67 15.53 -15.38 9.45
CA GLU A 67 15.15 -16.56 8.67
C GLU A 67 13.68 -16.46 8.19
N PRO A 68 13.34 -17.00 7.02
CA PRO A 68 11.96 -17.00 6.53
C PRO A 68 10.93 -17.58 7.52
N GLU A 69 11.35 -18.58 8.30
CA GLU A 69 10.53 -19.17 9.36
C GLU A 69 10.22 -18.19 10.50
N GLU A 70 11.19 -17.36 10.89
CA GLU A 70 11.02 -16.36 11.95
C GLU A 70 10.06 -15.25 11.50
N ILE A 71 10.18 -14.80 10.26
CA ILE A 71 9.24 -13.82 9.66
C ILE A 71 7.81 -14.38 9.64
N ALA A 72 7.65 -15.65 9.26
CA ALA A 72 6.34 -16.28 9.21
C ALA A 72 5.70 -16.42 10.61
N GLU A 73 6.51 -16.73 11.63
CA GLU A 73 6.07 -16.77 13.02
C GLU A 73 5.64 -15.37 13.51
N GLU A 74 6.46 -14.34 13.26
CA GLU A 74 6.13 -12.96 13.61
C GLU A 74 4.86 -12.45 12.89
N PHE A 75 4.69 -12.77 11.61
CA PHE A 75 3.47 -12.44 10.87
C PHE A 75 2.23 -13.11 11.49
N GLY A 76 2.35 -14.38 11.89
CA GLY A 76 1.27 -15.09 12.59
C GLY A 76 0.90 -14.41 13.91
N HIS A 77 1.89 -13.96 14.68
CA HIS A 77 1.65 -13.22 15.92
C HIS A 77 1.06 -11.82 15.68
N ALA A 78 1.56 -11.07 14.70
CA ALA A 78 1.05 -9.75 14.35
C ALA A 78 -0.42 -9.82 13.91
N LYS A 79 -0.77 -10.80 13.06
CA LYS A 79 -2.15 -11.01 12.60
C LYS A 79 -3.12 -11.30 13.74
N LEU A 80 -2.70 -12.11 14.72
CA LEU A 80 -3.52 -12.41 15.91
C LEU A 80 -3.78 -11.18 16.79
N VAL A 81 -2.82 -10.23 16.84
CA VAL A 81 -2.95 -8.98 17.61
C VAL A 81 -3.80 -7.92 16.87
N GLU A 82 -3.69 -7.84 15.54
CA GLU A 82 -4.50 -6.93 14.73
C GLU A 82 -5.98 -7.35 14.64
N ASP A 83 -6.28 -8.65 14.53
CA ASP A 83 -7.67 -9.14 14.44
C ASP A 83 -8.48 -8.82 15.71
N GLU A 84 -7.86 -8.73 16.89
CA GLU A 84 -8.56 -8.32 18.12
C GLU A 84 -8.85 -6.81 18.18
N SER A 85 -8.16 -5.97 17.41
CA SER A 85 -8.22 -4.51 17.54
C SER A 85 -8.82 -3.75 16.34
N ASP A 86 -8.79 -4.30 15.12
CA ASP A 86 -9.02 -3.50 13.90
C ASP A 86 -10.41 -3.67 13.22
N HIS A 87 -11.23 -4.63 13.65
CA HIS A 87 -12.52 -4.87 12.96
C HIS A 87 -13.49 -3.67 13.05
N SER A 88 -13.44 -2.88 14.13
CA SER A 88 -14.30 -1.70 14.31
C SER A 88 -13.80 -0.45 13.56
N GLU A 89 -12.49 -0.32 13.39
CA GLU A 89 -11.83 0.81 12.71
C GLU A 89 -11.97 0.67 11.18
N ARG A 90 -11.78 -0.55 10.64
CA ARG A 90 -12.05 -0.88 9.22
C ARG A 90 -13.52 -0.62 8.84
N LEU A 91 -14.47 -1.07 9.65
CA LEU A 91 -15.90 -0.84 9.41
C LEU A 91 -16.26 0.65 9.49
N LYS A 92 -15.69 1.42 10.43
CA LYS A 92 -15.87 2.87 10.50
C LYS A 92 -15.34 3.58 9.25
N ARG A 93 -14.18 3.16 8.72
CA ARG A 93 -13.57 3.74 7.53
C ARG A 93 -14.43 3.50 6.29
N ILE A 94 -14.94 2.27 6.13
CA ILE A 94 -15.84 1.91 5.01
C ILE A 94 -17.19 2.63 5.15
N ALA A 95 -17.77 2.65 6.37
CA ALA A 95 -19.02 3.35 6.63
C ALA A 95 -18.90 4.85 6.36
N LEU A 96 -17.80 5.50 6.76
CA LEU A 96 -17.56 6.92 6.46
C LEU A 96 -17.47 7.17 4.95
N ARG A 97 -16.76 6.29 4.22
CA ARG A 97 -16.65 6.39 2.75
C ARG A 97 -18.01 6.30 2.07
N LEU A 98 -18.88 5.40 2.53
CA LEU A 98 -20.25 5.25 2.03
C LEU A 98 -21.14 6.44 2.41
N VAL A 99 -21.05 6.92 3.65
CA VAL A 99 -21.82 8.09 4.14
C VAL A 99 -21.50 9.35 3.34
N VAL A 100 -20.27 9.49 2.83
CA VAL A 100 -19.89 10.61 1.97
C VAL A 100 -20.26 10.36 0.51
N SER A 101 -20.02 9.16 -0.04
CA SER A 101 -20.24 8.90 -1.46
C SER A 101 -21.72 8.87 -1.84
N VAL A 102 -22.58 8.30 -0.99
CA VAL A 102 -24.02 8.17 -1.26
C VAL A 102 -24.73 9.52 -1.46
N PRO A 103 -24.61 10.52 -0.57
CA PRO A 103 -25.25 11.82 -0.78
C PRO A 103 -24.67 12.56 -2.00
N ILE A 104 -23.39 12.37 -2.32
CA ILE A 104 -22.77 12.95 -3.52
C ILE A 104 -23.37 12.33 -4.79
N SER A 105 -23.51 11.00 -4.84
CA SER A 105 -24.16 10.32 -5.97
C SER A 105 -25.62 10.73 -6.12
N ILE A 106 -26.36 10.88 -5.01
CA ILE A 106 -27.74 11.37 -5.02
C ILE A 106 -27.80 12.83 -5.52
N ALA A 107 -26.91 13.70 -5.07
CA ALA A 107 -26.84 15.10 -5.50
C ALA A 107 -26.48 15.22 -7.00
N ALA A 108 -25.52 14.42 -7.48
CA ALA A 108 -25.15 14.36 -8.88
C ALA A 108 -26.31 13.84 -9.75
N ALA A 109 -26.97 12.75 -9.33
CA ALA A 109 -28.12 12.21 -10.03
C ALA A 109 -29.30 13.19 -10.08
N TRP A 110 -29.57 13.90 -8.97
CA TRP A 110 -30.59 14.94 -8.91
C TRP A 110 -30.24 16.13 -9.81
N PHE A 111 -28.98 16.54 -9.86
CA PHE A 111 -28.50 17.62 -10.72
C PHE A 111 -28.63 17.26 -12.21
N VAL A 112 -28.22 16.04 -12.60
CA VAL A 112 -28.37 15.52 -13.96
C VAL A 112 -29.86 15.38 -14.33
N SER A 113 -30.71 14.94 -13.41
CA SER A 113 -32.16 14.82 -13.66
C SER A 113 -32.87 16.16 -13.83
N ASN A 114 -32.32 17.26 -13.30
CA ASN A 114 -32.86 18.61 -13.49
C ASN A 114 -32.34 19.30 -14.76
N LEU A 115 -31.29 18.77 -15.39
CA LEU A 115 -30.79 19.27 -16.66
C LEU A 115 -31.66 18.71 -17.81
N ALA A 116 -32.74 19.43 -18.09
CA ALA A 116 -33.63 19.18 -19.22
C ALA A 116 -33.00 19.66 -20.55
N THR A 117 -31.84 19.11 -20.93
CA THR A 117 -31.26 19.32 -22.27
C THR A 117 -30.45 18.10 -22.75
N PRO A 118 -30.58 17.69 -24.02
CA PRO A 118 -30.04 16.42 -24.53
C PRO A 118 -28.52 16.42 -24.78
N SER A 119 -27.81 17.48 -24.41
CA SER A 119 -26.37 17.64 -24.63
C SER A 119 -25.72 18.19 -23.37
N ILE A 120 -24.87 17.38 -22.74
CA ILE A 120 -24.06 17.79 -21.60
C ILE A 120 -23.05 18.83 -22.09
N ASP A 121 -23.26 20.08 -21.71
CA ASP A 121 -22.39 21.18 -22.13
C ASP A 121 -21.01 21.08 -21.43
N PHE A 122 -19.94 21.47 -22.12
CA PHE A 122 -18.55 21.33 -21.67
C PHE A 122 -18.32 21.91 -20.26
N TRP A 123 -18.98 23.03 -19.97
CA TRP A 123 -18.95 23.68 -18.66
C TRP A 123 -19.52 22.81 -17.53
N THR A 124 -20.54 22.00 -17.83
CA THR A 124 -21.13 21.08 -16.86
C THR A 124 -20.15 19.98 -16.51
N ALA A 125 -19.49 19.39 -17.52
CA ALA A 125 -18.46 18.37 -17.31
C ALA A 125 -17.27 18.93 -16.51
N LEU A 126 -16.84 20.17 -16.81
CA LEU A 126 -15.77 20.85 -16.10
C LEU A 126 -16.10 21.07 -14.61
N VAL A 127 -17.33 21.51 -14.30
CA VAL A 127 -17.76 21.71 -12.92
C VAL A 127 -17.82 20.39 -12.15
N VAL A 128 -18.34 19.33 -12.76
CA VAL A 128 -18.35 17.98 -12.15
C VAL A 128 -16.92 17.51 -11.88
N PHE A 129 -16.01 17.65 -12.84
CA PHE A 129 -14.61 17.28 -12.68
C PHE A 129 -13.93 18.06 -11.56
N LEU A 130 -14.21 19.37 -11.45
CA LEU A 130 -13.65 20.22 -10.40
C LEU A 130 -14.13 19.80 -9.01
N VAL A 131 -15.40 19.41 -8.88
CA VAL A 131 -15.97 18.90 -7.62
C VAL A 131 -15.30 17.58 -7.22
N PHE A 132 -15.10 16.66 -8.17
CA PHE A 132 -14.37 15.41 -7.90
C PHE A 132 -12.91 15.67 -7.48
N ALA A 133 -12.21 16.58 -8.16
CA ALA A 133 -10.83 16.94 -7.83
C ALA A 133 -10.71 17.58 -6.43
N LEU A 134 -11.66 18.42 -6.03
CA LEU A 134 -11.71 19.02 -4.70
C LEU A 134 -12.02 17.99 -3.61
N LEU A 135 -12.92 17.04 -3.89
CA LEU A 135 -13.22 15.94 -2.98
C LEU A 135 -12.01 15.02 -2.78
N GLU A 136 -11.31 14.66 -3.86
CA GLU A 136 -10.11 13.83 -3.80
C GLU A 136 -8.99 14.55 -3.02
N SER A 137 -8.78 15.84 -3.27
CA SER A 137 -7.81 16.65 -2.55
C SER A 137 -8.15 16.75 -1.05
N PHE A 138 -9.42 16.92 -0.72
CA PHE A 138 -9.87 16.95 0.67
C PHE A 138 -9.66 15.60 1.36
N VAL A 139 -10.03 14.48 0.72
CA VAL A 139 -9.80 13.12 1.24
C VAL A 139 -8.30 12.87 1.48
N ARG A 140 -7.45 13.22 0.52
CA ARG A 140 -6.00 13.07 0.62
C ARG A 140 -5.42 13.91 1.76
N SER A 141 -5.87 15.16 1.91
CA SER A 141 -5.43 16.04 3.00
C SER A 141 -5.83 15.52 4.39
N TRP A 142 -6.98 14.83 4.48
CA TRP A 142 -7.47 14.24 5.73
C TRP A 142 -6.71 12.97 6.10
N GLN A 143 -6.28 12.18 5.11
CA GLN A 143 -5.42 11.01 5.34
C GLN A 143 -4.04 11.41 5.87
N VAL A 144 -3.43 12.45 5.29
CA VAL A 144 -2.10 12.94 5.72
C VAL A 144 -2.11 13.49 7.14
N LYS A 145 -3.22 14.07 7.60
CA LYS A 145 -3.30 14.65 8.95
C LYS A 145 -3.48 13.61 10.07
N ARG A 146 -3.92 12.39 9.73
CA ARG A 146 -4.12 11.28 10.70
C ARG A 146 -2.91 10.36 10.85
N SER A 147 -1.88 10.53 10.03
CA SER A 147 -0.61 9.79 10.10
C SER A 147 0.50 10.56 10.84
N SER A 148 0.15 11.65 11.54
CA SER A 148 1.09 12.49 12.31
C SER A 148 0.68 12.69 13.78
N ASP A 149 -0.36 12.01 14.25
CA ASP A 149 -0.71 11.81 15.66
C ASP A 149 -0.59 10.32 15.98
#